data_AF-A0AAW6Y182-F1
#
_entry.id   AF-A0AAW6Y182-F1
#
_cell.length_a   1.000
_cell.length_b   1.000
_cell.length_c   1.000
_cell.angle_alpha   90.00
_cell.angle_beta   90.00
_cell.angle_gamma   90.00
#
_symmetry.space_group_name_H-M   'P 1'
#
loop_
_entity.id
_entity.type
_entity.pdbx_description
1 polymer ?
#
loop_
_entity_poly.entity_id
_entity_poly.type
_entity_poly.pdbx_seq_one_letter_code
_entity_poly.pdbx_strand_id
1 'polypeptide(L)' 'ANLVLLGEEAEIKAAAEKEGLDISAAQIVSPKDPERIDRYAQILYEARKHKGVDLEKAKAMLADVSYFGTLMIAAGEADG' A
#
# COMPACT_ATOMS: atom_id res chain seq x y z
N ALA A 1 -5.95 7.98 -16.15
CA ALA A 1 -5.45 7.73 -14.79
C ALA A 1 -5.05 6.27 -14.70
N ASN A 2 -3.96 5.96 -14.01
CA ASN A 2 -3.53 4.58 -13.77
C ASN A 2 -4.13 4.11 -12.45
N LEU A 3 -5.01 3.10 -12.49
CA LEU A 3 -5.69 2.60 -11.30
C LEU A 3 -4.79 1.62 -10.55
N VAL A 4 -4.61 1.84 -9.26
CA VAL A 4 -3.94 0.91 -8.35
C VAL A 4 -4.95 0.38 -7.34
N LEU A 5 -5.10 -0.93 -7.27
CA LEU A 5 -5.93 -1.64 -6.30
C LEU A 5 -5.05 -2.23 -5.21
N LEU A 6 -5.40 -1.96 -3.95
CA LEU A 6 -4.66 -2.48 -2.79
C LEU A 6 -5.38 -3.70 -2.21
N GLY A 7 -4.68 -4.84 -2.19
CA GLY A 7 -5.20 -6.08 -1.63
C GLY A 7 -4.52 -7.31 -2.22
N GLU A 8 -4.97 -8.49 -1.78
CA GLU A 8 -4.47 -9.74 -2.33
C GLU A 8 -5.00 -9.97 -3.74
N GLU A 9 -4.12 -10.34 -4.66
CA GLU A 9 -4.44 -10.43 -6.09
C GLU A 9 -5.59 -11.40 -6.38
N ALA A 10 -5.57 -12.57 -5.74
CA ALA A 10 -6.62 -13.57 -5.91
C ALA A 10 -7.99 -13.07 -5.42
N GLU A 11 -8.03 -12.35 -4.30
CA GLU A 11 -9.28 -11.82 -3.73
C GLU A 11 -9.86 -10.71 -4.61
N ILE A 12 -9.01 -9.80 -5.10
CA ILE A 12 -9.43 -8.71 -5.99
C ILE A 12 -9.94 -9.26 -7.32
N LYS A 13 -9.24 -10.21 -7.93
CA LYS A 13 -9.67 -10.83 -9.20
C LYS A 13 -11.00 -11.58 -9.04
N ALA A 14 -11.16 -12.34 -7.96
CA ALA A 14 -12.41 -13.05 -7.68
C ALA A 14 -13.58 -12.08 -7.45
N ALA A 15 -13.36 -10.96 -6.75
CA ALA A 15 -14.37 -9.93 -6.55
C ALA A 15 -14.75 -9.25 -7.89
N ALA A 16 -13.77 -8.92 -8.73
CA ALA A 16 -14.03 -8.31 -10.04
C ALA A 16 -14.81 -9.25 -10.97
N GLU A 17 -14.45 -10.53 -11.02
CA GLU A 17 -15.16 -11.54 -11.81
C GLU A 17 -16.62 -11.69 -11.36
N LYS A 18 -16.85 -11.75 -10.04
CA LYS A 18 -18.20 -11.83 -9.47
C LYS A 18 -19.09 -10.66 -9.87
N GLU A 19 -18.53 -9.46 -9.94
CA GLU A 19 -19.26 -8.23 -10.28
C GLU A 19 -19.22 -7.92 -11.79
N GLY A 20 -18.58 -8.77 -12.62
CA GLY A 20 -18.45 -8.58 -14.06
C GLY A 20 -17.61 -7.37 -14.48
N LEU A 21 -16.64 -6.97 -13.63
CA LEU A 21 -15.76 -5.82 -13.86
C LEU A 21 -14.46 -6.25 -14.56
N ASP A 22 -14.08 -5.51 -15.61
CA ASP A 22 -12.76 -5.64 -16.21
C ASP A 22 -11.75 -4.76 -15.46
N ILE A 23 -10.80 -5.41 -14.79
CA ILE A 23 -9.70 -4.76 -14.06
C ILE A 23 -8.33 -5.06 -14.69
N SER A 24 -8.29 -5.54 -15.93
CA SER A 24 -7.04 -5.95 -16.60
C SER A 24 -6.01 -4.81 -16.74
N ALA A 25 -6.47 -3.57 -16.79
CA ALA A 25 -5.62 -2.38 -16.84
C ALA A 25 -5.20 -1.86 -15.46
N ALA A 26 -5.75 -2.38 -14.36
CA ALA A 26 -5.42 -1.96 -13.01
C ALA A 26 -4.17 -2.69 -12.51
N GLN A 27 -3.27 -1.95 -11.86
CA GLN A 27 -2.19 -2.57 -11.09
C GLN A 27 -2.75 -3.06 -9.76
N ILE A 28 -2.44 -4.29 -9.38
CA ILE A 28 -2.78 -4.81 -8.05
C ILE A 28 -1.51 -4.84 -7.20
N VAL A 29 -1.58 -4.26 -6.00
CA VAL A 29 -0.47 -4.22 -5.05
C VAL A 29 -0.92 -4.81 -3.73
N SER A 30 -0.21 -5.84 -3.25
CA SER A 30 -0.46 -6.38 -1.92
C SER A 30 0.12 -5.44 -0.86
N PRO A 31 -0.67 -5.03 0.15
CA PRO A 31 -0.17 -4.30 1.31
C PRO A 31 0.67 -5.18 2.25
N LYS A 32 0.74 -6.49 1.99
CA LYS A 32 1.51 -7.48 2.78
C LYS A 32 2.90 -7.78 2.19
N ASP A 33 3.25 -7.15 1.07
CA ASP A 33 4.57 -7.29 0.46
C ASP A 33 5.66 -6.81 1.43
N PRO A 34 6.56 -7.69 1.90
CA PRO A 34 7.56 -7.35 2.90
C PRO A 34 8.56 -6.30 2.39
N GLU A 35 8.89 -6.28 1.09
CA GLU A 35 9.84 -5.31 0.54
C GLU A 35 9.26 -3.89 0.58
N ARG A 36 7.97 -3.77 0.23
CA ARG A 36 7.24 -2.50 0.32
C ARG A 36 7.05 -2.06 1.76
N ILE A 37 6.69 -2.98 2.66
CA ILE A 37 6.54 -2.69 4.08
C ILE A 37 7.84 -2.13 4.65
N ASP A 38 8.98 -2.77 4.38
CA ASP A 38 10.27 -2.33 4.91
C ASP A 38 10.66 -0.95 4.35
N ARG A 39 10.50 -0.74 3.05
CA ARG A 39 10.77 0.55 2.41
C ARG A 39 9.87 1.66 2.95
N TYR A 40 8.57 1.42 3.06
CA TYR A 40 7.62 2.42 3.52
C TYR A 40 7.77 2.71 5.01
N ALA A 41 8.09 1.69 5.82
CA ALA A 41 8.38 1.88 7.24
C ALA A 41 9.58 2.80 7.45
N GLN A 42 10.62 2.67 6.61
CA GLN A 42 11.76 3.58 6.64
C GLN A 42 11.36 5.02 6.29
N ILE A 43 10.55 5.21 5.24
CA ILE A 43 10.03 6.54 4.85
C ILE A 43 9.26 7.17 6.01
N LEU A 44 8.35 6.42 6.62
CA LEU A 44 7.52 6.90 7.73
C LEU A 44 8.35 7.20 8.98
N TYR A 45 9.31 6.34 9.30
CA TYR A 45 10.25 6.54 10.39
C TYR A 45 11.04 7.84 10.21
N GLU A 46 11.67 8.04 9.05
CA GLU A 46 12.44 9.28 8.79
C GLU A 46 11.56 10.53 8.90
N ALA A 47 10.32 10.47 8.38
CA ALA A 47 9.38 11.57 8.44
C ALA A 47 8.84 11.85 9.87
N ARG A 48 8.79 10.86 10.75
CA ARG A 48 8.08 10.93 12.05
C ARG A 48 8.94 10.60 13.27
N LYS A 49 10.25 10.33 13.13
CA LYS A 49 11.15 10.00 14.26
C LYS A 49 11.17 11.09 15.34
N HIS A 50 11.05 12.36 14.94
CA HIS A 50 10.93 13.50 15.86
C HIS A 50 9.65 13.49 16.70
N LYS A 51 8.65 12.68 16.33
CA LYS A 51 7.40 12.45 17.08
C LYS A 51 7.40 11.13 17.86
N GLY A 52 8.56 10.48 18.02
CA GLY A 52 8.70 9.24 18.78
C GLY A 52 8.22 7.98 18.05
N VAL A 53 8.11 8.04 16.72
CA VAL A 53 7.88 6.85 15.87
C VAL A 53 9.22 6.15 15.64
N ASP A 54 9.28 4.87 16.01
CA ASP A 54 10.38 3.96 15.69
C ASP A 54 9.97 3.02 14.53
N LEU A 55 10.89 2.18 14.07
CA LEU A 55 10.64 1.29 12.93
C LEU A 55 9.53 0.25 13.19
N GLU A 56 9.43 -0.28 14.40
CA GLU A 56 8.37 -1.25 14.71
C GLU A 56 6.98 -0.60 14.66
N LYS A 57 6.84 0.60 15.25
CA LYS A 57 5.60 1.37 15.14
C LYS A 57 5.29 1.74 13.70
N ALA A 58 6.30 2.12 12.91
CA ALA A 58 6.12 2.44 11.51
C ALA A 58 5.58 1.24 10.71
N LYS A 59 6.13 0.03 10.94
CA LYS A 59 5.63 -1.21 10.33
C LYS A 59 4.22 -1.55 10.79
N ALA A 60 3.91 -1.37 12.08
CA ALA A 60 2.57 -1.61 12.61
C ALA A 60 1.51 -0.70 11.96
N MET A 61 1.85 0.56 11.69
CA MET A 61 0.96 1.51 11.01
C MET A 61 0.66 1.14 9.56
N LEU A 62 1.59 0.44 8.89
CA LEU A 62 1.41 -0.03 7.52
C LEU A 62 0.41 -1.18 7.35
N ALA A 63 -0.04 -1.79 8.46
CA ALA A 63 -1.14 -2.75 8.43
C ALA A 63 -2.48 -2.10 8.03
N ASP A 64 -2.61 -0.77 8.18
CA ASP A 64 -3.73 -0.01 7.65
C ASP A 64 -3.48 0.34 6.17
N VAL A 65 -4.38 -0.13 5.31
CA VAL A 65 -4.30 0.07 3.85
C VAL A 65 -4.29 1.55 3.47
N SER A 66 -4.93 2.42 4.24
CA SER A 66 -4.94 3.87 4.01
C SER A 66 -3.56 4.48 4.26
N TYR A 67 -2.86 4.03 5.30
CA TYR A 67 -1.47 4.42 5.56
C TYR A 67 -0.54 3.87 4.48
N PHE A 68 -0.73 2.62 4.07
CA PHE A 68 0.02 2.02 2.98
C PHE A 68 -0.12 2.85 1.69
N GLY A 69 -1.35 3.15 1.27
CA GLY A 69 -1.62 3.99 0.09
C GLY A 69 -1.02 5.39 0.21
N THR A 70 -1.10 6.01 1.38
CA THR A 70 -0.46 7.31 1.64
C THR A 70 1.06 7.25 1.42
N LEU A 71 1.70 6.16 1.84
CA LEU A 71 3.13 5.98 1.66
C LEU A 71 3.52 5.55 0.24
N MET A 72 2.61 4.95 -0.53
CA MET A 72 2.81 4.80 -1.99
C MET A 72 2.97 6.16 -2.66
N ILE A 73 2.12 7.13 -2.29
CA ILE A 73 2.23 8.50 -2.81
C ILE A 73 3.55 9.14 -2.38
N ALA A 74 3.90 9.02 -1.08
CA ALA A 74 5.17 9.54 -0.58
C ALA A 74 6.41 8.88 -1.22
N ALA A 75 6.30 7.62 -1.64
CA ALA A 75 7.34 6.87 -2.33
C ALA A 75 7.42 7.16 -3.84
N GLY A 76 6.50 7.98 -4.39
CA GLY A 76 6.42 8.30 -5.81
C GLY A 76 5.80 7.19 -6.67
N GLU A 77 5.02 6.31 -6.06
CA GLU A 77 4.39 5.15 -6.71
C GLU A 77 2.90 5.34 -7.00
N ALA A 78 2.32 6.45 -6.54
CA ALA A 78 0.95 6.86 -6.82
C ALA A 78 0.83 8.39 -6.75
N ASP A 79 -0.17 8.96 -7.42
CA ASP A 79 -0.33 10.42 -7.55
C ASP A 79 -1.42 11.03 -6.63
N GLY A 80 -2.34 10.20 -6.09
CA GLY A 80 -3.42 10.62 -5.19
C GLY A 80 -4.83 10.56 -5.76
#